data_AF-A0A838PRK1-F1
#
_entry.id   AF-A0A838PRK1-F1
#
_cell.length_a   1.000
_cell.length_b   1.000
_cell.length_c   1.000
_cell.angle_alpha   90.00
_cell.angle_beta   90.00
_cell.angle_gamma   90.00
#
_symmetry.space_group_name_H-M   'P 1'
#
loop_
_entity.id
_entity.type
_entity.pdbx_description
1 polymer ?
#
loop_
_entity_poly.entity_id
_entity_poly.type
_entity_poly.pdbx_seq_one_letter_code
_entity_poly.pdbx_strand_id
1 'polypeptide(L)'
;MPPRGAPPAAWTWNRCGGCSSPPRSSIPVGLDRELRGKSAGLRTHAVVAAASAALGYLSVATATSQGEDATRIASQVVTGIGFMGAGVIFASQGRVHGLTTAAALWSAMATGLCVGMGATGLALALVAVTLLLLGPVNWVSDVMVSRWHP
;
A
#
# COMPACT_ATOMS: atom_id res chain seq x y z
N MET A 1 -46.38 -32.16 7.90
CA MET A 1 -45.79 -30.97 8.54
C MET A 1 -44.46 -31.35 9.19
N PRO A 2 -43.30 -31.04 8.58
CA PRO A 2 -41.99 -31.14 9.23
C PRO A 2 -41.51 -29.79 9.84
N PRO A 3 -40.57 -29.80 10.81
CA PRO A 3 -40.19 -28.64 11.64
C PRO A 3 -39.06 -27.73 11.09
N ARG A 4 -38.86 -26.61 11.81
CA ARG A 4 -37.97 -25.45 11.57
C ARG A 4 -36.46 -25.77 11.59
N GLY A 5 -35.67 -25.03 10.80
CA GLY A 5 -34.34 -24.55 11.21
C GLY A 5 -33.06 -25.27 10.71
N ALA A 6 -32.82 -25.35 9.41
CA ALA A 6 -31.49 -25.72 8.87
C ALA A 6 -30.95 -24.62 7.92
N PRO A 7 -29.76 -24.04 8.15
CA PRO A 7 -29.11 -23.15 7.18
C PRO A 7 -28.54 -23.94 5.99
N PRO A 8 -28.48 -23.34 4.78
CA PRO A 8 -27.96 -24.02 3.59
C PRO A 8 -26.46 -24.32 3.72
N ALA A 9 -26.16 -25.62 3.72
CA ALA A 9 -24.83 -26.21 3.69
C ALA A 9 -24.12 -25.97 2.35
N ALA A 10 -23.45 -24.82 2.22
CA ALA A 10 -22.46 -24.57 1.17
C ALA A 10 -21.14 -24.17 1.85
N TRP A 11 -20.05 -24.86 1.50
CA TRP A 11 -18.66 -24.74 2.04
C TRP A 11 -18.22 -25.69 3.15
N THR A 12 -18.68 -26.95 3.13
CA THR A 12 -17.89 -28.02 3.74
C THR A 12 -16.84 -28.49 2.72
N TRP A 13 -15.63 -27.94 2.83
CA TRP A 13 -14.41 -28.30 2.07
C TRP A 13 -13.93 -29.75 2.28
N ASN A 14 -14.77 -30.64 2.83
CA ASN A 14 -14.35 -31.94 3.35
C ASN A 14 -14.59 -33.10 2.37
N ARG A 15 -14.54 -32.84 1.06
CA ARG A 15 -14.75 -33.87 0.03
C ARG A 15 -13.80 -33.84 -1.17
N CYS A 16 -12.58 -33.33 -1.01
CA CYS A 16 -11.49 -33.63 -1.96
C CYS A 16 -10.63 -34.78 -1.42
N GLY A 17 -11.23 -35.98 -1.35
CA GLY A 17 -10.47 -37.21 -1.29
C GLY A 17 -9.89 -37.49 -2.68
N GLY A 18 -8.58 -37.28 -2.84
CA GLY A 18 -7.87 -37.61 -4.08
C GLY A 18 -7.04 -36.46 -4.67
N CYS A 19 -6.05 -35.96 -3.95
CA CYS A 19 -4.90 -35.28 -4.55
C CYS A 19 -3.63 -35.66 -3.79
N SER A 20 -2.97 -36.71 -4.26
CA SER A 20 -1.71 -37.26 -3.76
C SER A 20 -0.47 -36.50 -4.27
N SER A 21 -0.55 -35.17 -4.39
CA SER A 21 0.62 -34.32 -4.62
C SER A 21 0.57 -33.14 -3.67
N PRO A 22 1.54 -32.99 -2.74
CA PRO A 22 1.56 -31.85 -1.84
C PRO A 22 1.86 -30.59 -2.65
N PRO A 23 0.99 -29.56 -2.67
CA PRO A 23 1.37 -28.27 -3.23
C PRO A 23 2.47 -27.66 -2.36
N ARG A 24 3.71 -27.74 -2.83
CA ARG A 24 4.96 -27.26 -2.19
C ARG A 24 5.06 -25.74 -2.04
N SER A 25 4.02 -24.94 -2.27
CA SER A 25 4.16 -23.49 -2.46
C SER A 25 3.43 -22.58 -1.47
N SER A 26 2.99 -23.06 -0.30
CA SER A 26 2.39 -22.17 0.73
C SER A 26 3.40 -21.62 1.77
N ILE A 27 4.66 -22.03 1.72
CA ILE A 27 5.68 -21.63 2.71
C ILE A 27 6.08 -20.13 2.67
N PRO A 28 6.14 -19.41 1.53
CA PRO A 28 6.71 -18.06 1.57
C PRO A 28 5.81 -16.99 2.19
N VAL A 29 4.51 -17.26 2.42
CA VAL A 29 3.57 -16.27 2.99
C VAL A 29 3.55 -16.30 4.53
N GLY A 30 3.92 -17.44 5.14
CA GLY A 30 3.95 -17.60 6.59
C GLY A 30 5.19 -16.99 7.23
N LEU A 31 6.37 -17.22 6.64
CA LEU A 31 7.65 -16.82 7.24
C LEU A 31 7.92 -15.30 7.15
N ASP A 32 7.30 -14.61 6.18
CA ASP A 32 7.38 -13.17 6.05
C ASP A 32 6.54 -12.43 7.11
N ARG A 33 5.59 -13.11 7.78
CA ARG A 33 4.76 -12.53 8.86
C ARG A 33 5.48 -12.46 10.21
N GLU A 34 6.49 -13.29 10.45
CA GLU A 34 7.19 -13.36 11.74
C GLU A 34 8.33 -12.35 11.88
N LEU A 35 8.91 -11.88 10.77
CA LEU A 35 10.10 -11.00 10.76
C LEU A 35 9.79 -9.49 10.74
N ARG A 36 8.51 -9.08 10.62
CA ARG A 36 8.11 -7.70 10.21
C ARG A 36 7.48 -6.81 11.28
N GLY A 37 7.55 -7.19 12.56
CA GLY A 37 6.88 -6.48 13.66
C GLY A 37 7.31 -5.03 13.93
N LYS A 38 8.30 -4.47 13.22
CA LYS A 38 8.72 -3.05 13.36
C LYS A 38 9.15 -2.34 12.05
N SER A 39 9.14 -3.00 10.88
CA SER A 39 9.72 -2.47 9.62
C SER A 39 8.77 -2.44 8.41
N ALA A 40 7.47 -2.67 8.62
CA ALA A 40 6.50 -2.85 7.53
C ALA A 40 6.26 -1.58 6.66
N GLY A 41 6.49 -0.37 7.20
CA GLY A 41 6.26 0.90 6.49
C GLY A 41 7.25 1.15 5.34
N LEU A 42 8.56 1.04 5.60
CA LEU A 42 9.58 1.35 4.59
C LEU A 42 9.53 0.44 3.35
N ARG A 43 9.25 -0.86 3.53
CA ARG A 43 9.18 -1.80 2.39
C ARG A 43 7.98 -1.48 1.49
N THR A 44 6.84 -1.14 2.06
CA THR A 44 5.62 -0.83 1.28
C THR A 44 5.75 0.50 0.54
N HIS A 45 6.24 1.55 1.20
CA HIS A 45 6.51 2.83 0.54
C HIS A 45 7.55 2.70 -0.59
N ALA A 46 8.62 1.92 -0.40
CA ALA A 46 9.63 1.70 -1.43
C ALA A 46 9.06 0.97 -2.66
N VAL A 47 8.24 -0.06 -2.46
CA VAL A 47 7.60 -0.79 -3.57
C VAL A 47 6.61 0.11 -4.33
N VAL A 48 5.81 0.91 -3.62
CA VAL A 48 4.87 1.84 -4.25
C VAL A 48 5.60 2.91 -5.06
N ALA A 49 6.68 3.47 -4.52
CA ALA A 49 7.51 4.45 -5.23
C ALA A 49 8.15 3.85 -6.50
N ALA A 50 8.71 2.65 -6.40
CA ALA A 50 9.32 1.97 -7.55
C ALA A 50 8.30 1.61 -8.64
N ALA A 51 7.13 1.07 -8.26
CA ALA A 51 6.06 0.77 -9.20
C ALA A 51 5.56 2.04 -9.91
N SER A 52 5.39 3.13 -9.16
CA SER A 52 4.94 4.41 -9.70
C SER A 52 5.97 5.05 -10.63
N ALA A 53 7.26 4.89 -10.34
CA ALA A 53 8.34 5.34 -11.23
C ALA A 53 8.36 4.58 -12.56
N ALA A 54 8.19 3.25 -12.53
CA ALA A 54 8.08 2.45 -13.75
C ALA A 54 6.87 2.86 -14.61
N LEU A 55 5.73 3.13 -13.97
CA LEU A 55 4.52 3.59 -14.67
C LEU A 55 4.66 5.02 -15.20
N GLY A 56 5.33 5.91 -14.47
CA GLY A 56 5.64 7.27 -14.94
C GLY A 56 6.55 7.26 -16.17
N TYR A 57 7.56 6.38 -16.17
CA TYR A 57 8.43 6.18 -17.34
C TYR A 57 7.66 5.63 -18.54
N LEU A 58 6.82 4.61 -18.31
CA LEU A 58 5.95 4.07 -19.35
C LEU A 58 5.02 5.14 -19.92
N SER A 59 4.52 6.05 -19.08
CA SER A 59 3.69 7.20 -19.49
C SER A 59 4.39 8.12 -20.48
N VAL A 60 5.66 8.45 -20.22
CA VAL A 60 6.45 9.28 -21.14
C VAL A 60 6.80 8.51 -22.41
N ALA A 61 7.21 7.24 -22.29
CA ALA A 61 7.57 6.40 -23.42
C ALA A 61 6.40 6.19 -24.40
N THR A 62 5.19 5.95 -23.89
CA THR A 62 3.97 5.80 -24.70
C THR A 62 3.57 7.11 -25.38
N ALA A 63 3.64 8.23 -24.67
CA ALA A 63 3.37 9.55 -25.25
C ALA A 63 4.32 9.88 -26.42
N THR A 64 5.60 9.56 -26.29
CA THR A 64 6.59 9.80 -27.36
C THR A 64 6.42 8.88 -28.58
N SER A 65 5.91 7.66 -28.37
CA SER A 65 5.83 6.64 -29.44
C SER A 65 4.49 6.61 -30.17
N GLN A 66 3.38 6.92 -29.48
CA GLN A 66 2.03 6.84 -30.04
C GLN A 66 1.33 8.21 -30.14
N GLY A 67 1.98 9.29 -29.68
CA GLY A 67 1.35 10.61 -29.62
C GLY A 67 0.19 10.68 -28.62
N GLU A 68 0.11 9.72 -27.69
CA GLU A 68 -0.90 9.71 -26.64
C GLU A 68 -0.60 10.71 -25.51
N ASP A 69 -1.63 11.07 -24.75
CA ASP A 69 -1.48 11.95 -23.60
C ASP A 69 -0.68 11.27 -22.47
N ALA A 70 0.51 11.80 -22.18
CA ALA A 70 1.38 11.37 -21.07
C ALA A 70 0.72 11.46 -19.69
N THR A 71 -0.45 12.07 -19.57
CA THR A 71 -1.20 12.24 -18.31
C THR A 71 -2.20 11.10 -18.06
N ARG A 72 -2.50 10.28 -19.07
CA ARG A 72 -3.52 9.21 -18.94
C ARG A 72 -3.10 8.13 -17.94
N ILE A 73 -1.89 7.57 -18.09
CA ILE A 73 -1.41 6.54 -17.14
C ILE A 73 -1.20 7.17 -15.76
N ALA A 74 -0.65 8.39 -15.68
CA ALA A 74 -0.47 9.10 -14.41
C ALA A 74 -1.80 9.29 -13.65
N SER A 75 -2.87 9.69 -14.34
CA SER A 75 -4.19 9.89 -13.71
C SER A 75 -4.82 8.57 -13.21
N GLN A 76 -4.61 7.47 -13.93
CA GLN A 76 -5.03 6.14 -13.50
C GLN A 76 -4.28 5.67 -12.24
N VAL A 77 -2.97 5.93 -12.16
CA VAL A 77 -2.17 5.61 -10.97
C VAL A 77 -2.64 6.40 -9.74
N VAL A 78 -2.89 7.70 -9.90
CA VAL A 78 -3.40 8.55 -8.81
C VAL A 78 -4.74 8.04 -8.29
N THR A 79 -5.63 7.67 -9.20
CA THR A 79 -6.94 7.10 -8.86
C THR A 79 -6.81 5.75 -8.14
N GLY A 80 -5.91 4.88 -8.60
CA GLY A 80 -5.67 3.55 -8.02
C GLY A 80 -5.17 3.59 -6.57
N ILE A 81 -4.21 4.47 -6.26
CA ILE A 81 -3.78 4.65 -4.85
C ILE A 81 -4.85 5.32 -4.00
N GLY A 82 -5.65 6.23 -4.58
CA GLY A 82 -6.80 6.82 -3.87
C GLY A 82 -7.75 5.74 -3.35
N PHE A 83 -8.02 4.72 -4.17
CA PHE A 83 -8.80 3.56 -3.76
C PHE A 83 -8.12 2.74 -2.65
N MET A 84 -6.81 2.51 -2.74
CA MET A 84 -6.07 1.83 -1.67
C MET A 84 -6.06 2.64 -0.36
N GLY A 85 -5.98 3.97 -0.44
CA GLY A 85 -6.07 4.86 0.72
C GLY A 85 -7.39 4.71 1.48
N ALA A 86 -8.50 4.57 0.77
CA ALA A 86 -9.80 4.28 1.38
C ALA A 86 -9.83 2.94 2.14
N GLY A 87 -9.07 1.94 1.68
CA GLY A 87 -8.94 0.64 2.36
C GLY A 87 -8.06 0.65 3.62
N VAL A 88 -7.16 1.63 3.75
CA VAL A 88 -6.25 1.77 4.91
C VAL A 88 -6.86 2.63 6.02
N ILE A 89 -7.79 3.53 5.67
CA ILE A 89 -8.45 4.43 6.62
C ILE A 89 -9.70 3.75 7.19
N PHE A 90 -9.76 3.59 8.51
CA PHE A 90 -10.95 3.07 9.19
C PHE A 90 -11.19 3.81 10.51
N ALA A 91 -12.46 3.92 10.91
CA ALA A 91 -12.87 4.56 12.15
C ALA A 91 -13.32 3.50 13.15
N SER A 92 -12.82 3.58 14.39
CA SER A 92 -13.22 2.71 15.50
C SER A 92 -13.42 3.55 16.75
N GLN A 93 -14.54 3.34 17.47
CA GLN A 93 -14.88 4.05 18.71
C GLN A 93 -14.69 5.58 18.65
N GLY A 94 -15.11 6.21 17.55
CA GLY A 94 -15.01 7.67 17.36
C GLY A 94 -13.60 8.19 17.04
N ARG A 95 -12.60 7.32 16.84
CA ARG A 95 -11.24 7.70 16.43
C ARG A 95 -10.92 7.15 15.03
N VAL A 96 -10.32 7.98 14.19
CA VAL A 96 -9.89 7.60 12.83
C VAL A 96 -8.45 7.11 12.88
N HIS A 97 -8.19 5.94 12.29
CA HIS A 97 -6.88 5.31 12.17
C HIS A 97 -6.44 5.25 10.70
N GLY A 98 -5.12 5.21 10.47
CA GLY A 98 -4.55 4.99 9.13
C GLY A 98 -4.41 6.23 8.25
N LEU A 99 -4.81 7.41 8.73
CA LEU A 99 -4.70 8.69 8.00
C LEU A 99 -3.25 9.00 7.57
N THR A 100 -2.29 8.90 8.50
CA THR A 100 -0.87 9.16 8.23
C THR A 100 -0.28 8.12 7.28
N THR A 101 -0.70 6.86 7.40
CA THR A 101 -0.25 5.78 6.50
C THR A 101 -0.77 5.99 5.08
N ALA A 102 -2.03 6.38 4.92
CA ALA A 102 -2.60 6.72 3.62
C ALA A 102 -1.89 7.92 2.99
N ALA A 103 -1.60 8.97 3.76
CA ALA A 103 -0.85 10.14 3.30
C ALA A 103 0.59 9.78 2.87
N ALA A 104 1.26 8.90 3.62
CA ALA A 104 2.62 8.45 3.29
C ALA A 104 2.64 7.57 2.02
N LEU A 105 1.63 6.73 1.80
CA LEU A 105 1.49 5.96 0.55
C LEU A 105 1.26 6.87 -0.65
N TRP A 106 0.42 7.89 -0.48
CA TRP A 106 0.15 8.89 -1.50
C TRP A 106 1.41 9.68 -1.87
N SER A 107 2.18 10.12 -0.86
CA SER A 107 3.44 10.85 -1.05
C SER A 107 4.50 10.00 -1.73
N ALA A 108 4.61 8.70 -1.39
CA ALA A 108 5.54 7.77 -2.00
C ALA A 108 5.23 7.54 -3.49
N MET A 109 3.95 7.37 -3.84
CA MET A 109 3.52 7.24 -5.24
C MET A 109 3.79 8.52 -6.04
N ALA A 110 3.42 9.68 -5.50
CA ALA A 110 3.65 10.97 -6.16
C ALA A 110 5.14 11.19 -6.46
N THR A 111 6.01 10.91 -5.48
CA THR A 111 7.47 10.99 -5.66
C THR A 111 7.94 10.04 -6.77
N GLY A 112 7.46 8.79 -6.78
CA GLY A 112 7.78 7.82 -7.82
C GLY A 112 7.37 8.29 -9.21
N LEU A 113 6.15 8.80 -9.38
CA LEU A 113 5.67 9.36 -10.66
C LEU A 113 6.55 10.51 -11.14
N CYS A 114 6.89 11.47 -10.25
CA CYS A 114 7.76 12.59 -10.61
C CYS A 114 9.15 12.10 -11.10
N VAL A 115 9.73 11.10 -10.44
CA VAL A 115 10.99 10.49 -10.88
C VAL A 115 10.83 9.79 -12.22
N GLY A 116 9.78 8.98 -12.39
CA GLY A 116 9.50 8.24 -13.63
C GLY A 116 9.27 9.15 -14.84
N MET A 117 8.65 10.31 -14.64
CA MET A 117 8.40 11.29 -15.69
C MET A 117 9.59 12.23 -15.96
N GLY A 118 10.70 12.09 -15.23
CA GLY A 118 11.89 12.94 -15.39
C GLY A 118 11.85 14.28 -14.63
N ALA A 119 10.80 14.54 -13.85
CA ALA A 119 10.63 15.75 -13.05
C ALA A 119 11.35 15.65 -11.68
N THR A 120 12.67 15.46 -11.70
CA THR A 120 13.48 15.21 -10.49
C THR A 120 13.45 16.37 -9.49
N GLY A 121 13.37 17.62 -9.97
CA GLY A 121 13.24 18.81 -9.10
C GLY A 121 11.97 18.80 -8.26
N LEU A 122 10.83 18.44 -8.88
CA LEU A 122 9.55 18.29 -8.16
C LEU A 122 9.58 17.10 -7.19
N ALA A 123 10.21 15.99 -7.58
CA ALA A 123 10.36 14.83 -6.71
C ALA A 123 11.14 15.18 -5.42
N LEU A 124 12.26 15.91 -5.55
CA LEU A 124 13.06 16.38 -4.42
C LEU A 124 12.26 17.32 -3.50
N ALA A 125 11.53 18.27 -4.07
CA ALA A 125 10.67 19.17 -3.29
C ALA A 125 9.59 18.41 -2.52
N LEU A 126 8.95 17.42 -3.15
CA LEU A 126 7.94 16.56 -2.52
C LEU A 126 8.51 15.76 -1.35
N VAL A 127 9.69 15.16 -1.52
CA VAL A 127 10.38 14.44 -0.44
C VAL A 127 10.73 15.39 0.70
N ALA A 128 11.27 16.57 0.40
CA ALA A 128 11.62 17.56 1.41
C ALA A 128 10.40 18.00 2.22
N VAL A 129 9.27 18.30 1.56
CA VAL A 129 8.01 18.66 2.23
C VAL A 129 7.48 17.49 3.06
N THR A 130 7.52 16.27 2.53
CA THR A 130 7.05 15.08 3.26
C THR A 130 7.87 14.85 4.53
N LEU A 131 9.20 14.97 4.44
CA LEU A 131 10.09 14.85 5.60
C LEU A 131 9.90 15.99 6.59
N LEU A 132 9.69 17.22 6.12
CA LEU A 132 9.44 18.38 6.99
C LEU A 132 8.13 18.23 7.78
N LEU A 133 7.09 17.65 7.17
CA LEU A 133 5.78 17.51 7.82
C LEU A 133 5.70 16.26 8.71
N LEU A 134 6.23 15.11 8.27
CA LEU A 134 6.14 13.85 9.03
C LEU A 134 7.31 13.63 10.01
N GLY A 135 8.49 14.19 9.71
CA GLY A 135 9.69 14.02 10.54
C GLY A 135 9.54 14.52 11.97
N PRO A 136 9.11 15.78 12.20
CA PRO A 136 8.89 16.32 13.54
C PRO A 136 7.82 15.54 14.32
N VAL A 137 6.77 15.08 13.63
CA VAL A 137 5.67 14.33 14.25
C VAL A 137 6.17 13.00 14.82
N ASN A 138 6.96 12.24 14.06
CA ASN A 138 7.52 10.97 14.54
C ASN A 138 8.56 11.17 15.65
N TRP A 139 9.37 12.22 15.54
CA TRP A 139 10.36 12.56 16.58
C TRP A 139 9.69 12.92 17.91
N VAL A 140 8.61 13.70 17.88
CA VAL A 140 7.83 14.05 19.08
C VAL A 140 7.18 12.80 19.69
N SER A 141 6.65 11.87 18.89
CA SER A 141 6.09 10.62 19.42
C SER A 141 7.15 9.73 20.08
N ASP A 142 8.34 9.61 19.50
CA ASP A 142 9.43 8.82 20.10
C ASP A 142 9.94 9.46 21.41
N VAL A 143 10.02 10.79 21.45
CA VAL A 143 10.40 11.55 22.64
C VAL A 143 9.33 11.47 23.75
N MET A 144 8.04 11.39 23.41
CA MET A 144 6.98 11.19 24.40
C MET A 144 6.89 9.76 24.91
N VAL A 145 7.03 8.75 24.05
CA VAL A 145 6.99 7.33 24.45
C VAL A 145 8.18 6.96 25.33
N SER A 146 9.38 7.48 25.04
CA SER A 146 10.55 7.28 25.91
C SER A 146 10.43 7.91 27.30
N ARG A 147 9.50 8.86 27.49
CA ARG A 147 9.24 9.51 28.80
C ARG A 147 8.15 8.80 29.62
N TRP A 148 7.43 7.82 29.08
CA TRP A 148 6.29 7.16 29.75
C TRP A 148 6.55 5.70 30.15
N HIS A 149 7.80 5.25 30.09
CA HIS A 149 8.22 3.98 30.72
C HIS A 149 9.02 4.28 32.01
N PRO A 150 8.37 4.37 33.18
CA PRO A 150 8.99 4.01 34.47
C PRO A 150 9.09 2.49 34.64
#